data_AF-A0A7Y5Y1G9-F1
#
_entry.id   AF-A0A7Y5Y1G9-F1
#
_cell.length_a   1.000
_cell.length_b   1.000
_cell.length_c   1.000
_cell.angle_alpha   90.00
_cell.angle_beta   90.00
_cell.angle_gamma   90.00
#
_symmetry.space_group_name_H-M   'P 1'
#
loop_
_entity.id
_entity.type
_entity.pdbx_description
1 polymer ?
#
loop_
_entity_poly.entity_id
_entity_poly.type
_entity_poly.pdbx_seq_one_letter_code
_entity_poly.pdbx_strand_id
1 'polypeptide(L)'
;MNAIEQQREQYAAQLRARFEDYKRWAMAHWPVTDQPLQDSAFIAAERELELITGSMLHPGRKPDGIPAASAQPGQFEEVTPAPWP
;
A
#
# COMPACT_ATOMS: atom_id res chain seq x y z
N MET A 1 -17.49 11.10 18.90
CA MET A 1 -16.24 10.78 18.16
C MET A 1 -15.06 11.41 18.88
N ASN A 2 -14.00 10.63 19.10
CA ASN A 2 -12.80 11.09 19.80
C ASN A 2 -12.10 12.16 18.94
N ALA A 3 -11.84 13.37 19.47
CA ALA A 3 -11.30 14.48 18.68
C ALA A 3 -9.94 14.15 18.03
N ILE A 4 -9.14 13.32 18.72
CA ILE A 4 -7.86 12.81 18.22
C ILE A 4 -8.05 11.88 17.01
N GLU A 5 -9.11 11.06 17.01
CA GLU A 5 -9.41 10.16 15.88
C GLU A 5 -9.74 10.97 14.63
N GLN A 6 -10.59 11.99 14.77
CA GLN A 6 -10.94 12.89 13.66
C GLN A 6 -9.71 13.64 13.12
N GLN A 7 -8.81 14.08 13.99
CA GLN A 7 -7.57 14.73 13.57
C GLN A 7 -6.66 13.77 12.77
N ARG A 8 -6.59 12.49 13.19
CA ARG A 8 -5.86 11.46 12.45
C ARG A 8 -6.48 11.20 11.08
N GLU A 9 -7.80 11.04 11.00
CA GLU A 9 -8.50 10.82 9.72
C GLU A 9 -8.32 12.00 8.76
N GLN A 10 -8.43 13.24 9.27
CA GLN A 10 -8.17 14.44 8.48
C GLN A 10 -6.72 14.53 8.00
N TYR A 11 -5.76 14.13 8.84
CA TYR A 11 -4.35 14.06 8.46
C TYR A 11 -4.12 13.03 7.35
N ALA A 12 -4.67 11.83 7.49
CA ALA A 12 -4.58 10.77 6.49
C ALA A 12 -5.17 11.22 5.13
N ALA A 13 -6.35 11.86 5.15
CA ALA A 13 -6.98 12.37 3.94
C ALA A 13 -6.13 13.44 3.24
N GLN A 14 -5.58 14.40 4.01
CA GLN A 14 -4.71 15.44 3.47
C GLN A 14 -3.41 14.86 2.90
N LEU A 15 -2.79 13.90 3.59
CA LEU A 15 -1.55 13.27 3.13
C LEU A 15 -1.77 12.52 1.82
N ARG A 16 -2.89 11.79 1.70
CA ARG A 16 -3.26 11.10 0.46
C ARG A 16 -3.51 12.07 -0.69
N ALA A 17 -4.26 13.15 -0.46
CA ALA A 17 -4.49 14.17 -1.48
C ALA A 17 -3.18 14.79 -2.00
N ARG A 18 -2.24 15.11 -1.09
CA ARG A 18 -0.93 15.66 -1.47
C ARG A 18 -0.09 14.65 -2.27
N PHE A 19 -0.16 13.37 -1.93
CA PHE A 19 0.53 12.33 -2.68
C PHE A 19 -0.04 12.17 -4.10
N GLU A 20 -1.35 12.28 -4.29
CA GLU A 20 -1.96 12.27 -5.63
C GLU A 20 -1.57 13.51 -6.46
N ASP A 21 -1.48 14.69 -5.85
CA ASP A 21 -0.91 15.87 -6.51
C ASP A 21 0.54 15.65 -6.93
N TYR A 22 1.35 15.04 -6.05
CA TYR A 22 2.73 14.68 -6.36
C TYR A 22 2.82 13.69 -7.54
N LYS A 23 2.03 12.61 -7.54
CA LYS A 23 1.97 11.63 -8.65
C LYS A 23 1.66 12.31 -9.97
N ARG A 24 0.60 13.12 -10.00
CA ARG A 24 0.18 13.86 -11.20
C ARG A 24 1.26 14.80 -11.70
N TRP A 25 1.89 15.57 -10.79
CA TRP A 25 2.98 16.46 -11.15
C TRP A 25 4.19 15.69 -11.70
N ALA A 26 4.60 14.60 -11.04
CA ALA A 26 5.75 13.82 -11.46
C ALA A 26 5.54 13.20 -12.85
N MET A 27 4.36 12.66 -13.14
CA MET A 27 4.03 12.13 -14.47
C MET A 27 3.98 13.23 -15.54
N ALA A 28 3.41 14.40 -15.24
CA ALA A 28 3.29 15.50 -16.19
C ALA A 28 4.63 16.19 -16.51
N HIS A 29 5.55 16.22 -15.55
CA HIS A 29 6.84 16.93 -15.66
C HIS A 29 8.03 15.99 -15.87
N TRP A 30 7.78 14.72 -16.18
CA TRP A 30 8.84 13.74 -16.36
C TRP A 30 9.72 14.07 -17.59
N PRO A 31 11.04 14.22 -17.43
CA PRO A 31 11.91 14.67 -18.53
C PRO A 31 12.32 13.55 -19.49
N VAL A 32 12.11 12.27 -19.14
CA VAL A 32 12.55 11.12 -19.96
C VAL A 32 11.38 10.56 -20.77
N THR A 33 11.25 11.01 -22.02
CA THR A 33 10.12 10.64 -22.90
C THR A 33 10.15 9.19 -23.37
N ASP A 34 11.34 8.57 -23.44
CA ASP A 34 11.52 7.17 -23.87
C ASP A 34 10.92 6.17 -22.86
N GLN A 35 10.89 6.55 -21.58
CA GLN A 35 10.35 5.75 -20.50
C GLN A 35 9.44 6.63 -19.63
N PRO A 36 8.18 6.85 -20.03
CA PRO A 36 7.26 7.68 -19.27
C PRO A 36 6.94 7.04 -17.92
N LEU A 37 6.89 7.86 -16.86
CA LEU A 37 6.36 7.42 -15.57
C LEU A 37 4.90 7.01 -15.73
N GLN A 38 4.58 5.85 -15.17
CA GLN A 38 3.23 5.30 -15.11
C GLN A 38 2.83 5.13 -13.65
N ASP A 39 1.53 4.93 -13.41
CA ASP A 39 1.01 4.70 -12.06
C ASP A 39 1.70 3.52 -11.35
N SER A 40 2.11 2.50 -12.12
CA SER A 40 2.87 1.34 -11.61
C SER A 40 4.18 1.69 -10.91
N ALA A 41 4.80 2.82 -11.24
CA ALA A 41 6.02 3.30 -10.58
C ALA A 41 5.78 3.74 -9.12
N PHE A 42 4.52 4.00 -8.75
CA PHE A 42 4.14 4.53 -7.44
C PHE A 42 3.56 3.49 -6.49
N ILE A 43 3.36 2.24 -6.93
CA ILE A 43 2.73 1.18 -6.13
C ILE A 43 3.45 0.93 -4.79
N ALA A 44 4.78 0.98 -4.78
CA ALA A 44 5.54 0.84 -3.54
C ALA A 44 5.31 2.02 -2.59
N ALA A 45 5.25 3.25 -3.12
CA ALA A 45 4.99 4.44 -2.34
C ALA A 45 3.53 4.51 -1.84
N GLU A 46 2.58 4.01 -2.62
CA GLU A 46 1.17 3.86 -2.19
C GLU A 46 1.04 2.90 -1.02
N ARG A 47 1.70 1.75 -1.08
CA ARG A 47 1.72 0.80 0.04
C ARG A 47 2.32 1.40 1.30
N GLU A 48 3.42 2.12 1.17
CA GLU A 48 4.04 2.83 2.30
C GLU A 48 3.09 3.89 2.89
N LEU A 49 2.41 4.64 2.01
CA LEU A 49 1.40 5.62 2.42
C LEU A 49 0.23 4.97 3.16
N GLU A 50 -0.24 3.81 2.71
CA GLU A 50 -1.28 3.03 3.39
C GLU A 50 -0.83 2.56 4.79
N LEU A 51 0.43 2.13 4.94
CA LEU A 51 0.98 1.76 6.24
C LEU A 51 1.06 2.96 7.20
N ILE A 52 1.55 4.10 6.69
CA ILE A 52 1.66 5.35 7.47
C ILE A 52 0.28 5.83 7.91
N THR A 53 -0.68 5.92 6.99
CA THR A 53 -2.02 6.46 7.26
C THR A 53 -2.96 5.47 7.96
N GLY A 54 -2.64 4.18 7.92
CA GLY A 54 -3.36 3.13 8.62
C GLY A 54 -2.75 2.81 9.97
N SER A 55 -1.95 1.73 10.02
CA SER A 55 -1.50 1.11 11.28
C SER A 55 -0.58 2.00 12.11
N MET A 56 0.27 2.81 11.48
CA MET A 56 1.17 3.72 12.21
C MET A 56 0.43 4.91 12.81
N LEU A 57 -0.54 5.47 12.09
CA LEU A 57 -1.33 6.62 12.55
C LEU A 57 -2.39 6.23 13.60
N HIS A 58 -2.87 4.98 13.55
CA HIS A 58 -3.85 4.44 14.48
C HIS A 58 -3.27 3.25 15.28
N PRO A 59 -2.36 3.49 16.24
CA PRO A 59 -1.80 2.42 17.05
C PRO A 59 -2.91 1.69 17.82
N GLY A 60 -2.99 0.37 17.64
CA GLY A 60 -4.00 -0.49 18.28
C GLY A 60 -5.29 -0.69 17.48
N ARG A 61 -5.49 0.01 16.35
CA ARG A 61 -6.54 -0.33 15.40
C ARG A 61 -6.10 -1.58 14.65
N LYS A 62 -6.84 -2.69 14.80
CA LYS A 62 -6.64 -3.86 13.93
C LYS A 62 -6.85 -3.38 12.48
N PRO A 63 -5.94 -3.66 11.54
CA PRO A 63 -6.15 -3.29 10.16
C PRO A 63 -7.45 -3.95 9.68
N ASP A 64 -8.45 -3.14 9.36
CA ASP A 64 -9.64 -3.56 8.64
C ASP A 64 -9.20 -3.89 7.21
N GLY A 65 -8.70 -5.11 7.03
CA GLY A 65 -8.32 -5.64 5.72
C GLY A 65 -7.15 -4.91 5.07
N ILE A 66 -5.93 -5.35 5.38
CA ILE A 66 -4.98 -5.50 4.27
C ILE A 66 -5.61 -6.62 3.42
N PRO A 67 -6.08 -6.41 2.17
CA PRO A 67 -6.19 -7.54 1.29
C PRO A 67 -4.76 -8.02 1.16
N ALA A 68 -4.44 -9.12 1.84
CA ALA A 68 -3.18 -9.80 1.65
C ALA A 68 -3.04 -9.98 0.15
N ALA A 69 -2.19 -9.17 -0.50
CA ALA A 69 -1.69 -9.50 -1.80
C ALA A 69 -1.12 -10.91 -1.63
N SER A 70 -1.79 -11.88 -2.23
CA SER A 70 -1.55 -13.33 -2.09
C SER A 70 -1.79 -13.95 -0.70
N ALA A 71 -3.03 -13.92 -0.21
CA ALA A 71 -3.61 -15.13 0.39
C ALA A 71 -4.16 -16.04 -0.72
N GLN A 72 -3.27 -16.49 -1.62
CA GLN A 72 -3.53 -17.73 -2.35
C GLN A 72 -3.42 -18.85 -1.31
N PRO A 73 -4.46 -19.69 -1.11
CA PRO A 73 -4.26 -20.94 -0.40
C PRO A 73 -3.15 -21.72 -1.13
N GLY A 74 -2.26 -22.33 -0.36
CA GLY A 74 -0.97 -22.87 -0.80
C GLY A 74 -1.00 -23.55 -2.17
N GLN A 75 -0.14 -23.04 -3.07
CA GLN A 75 0.24 -23.74 -4.31
C GLN A 75 1.35 -24.78 -4.07
N PHE A 76 1.62 -25.12 -2.82
CA PHE A 76 2.55 -26.16 -2.42
C PHE A 76 1.76 -27.18 -1.60
N GLU A 77 1.57 -28.36 -2.19
CA GLU A 77 1.12 -29.54 -1.48
C GLU A 77 2.34 -30.18 -0.82
N GLU A 78 2.32 -30.36 0.50
CA GLU A 78 3.37 -31.08 1.21
C GLU A 78 3.24 -32.57 0.90
N VAL A 79 3.89 -33.01 -0.17
CA VAL A 79 3.99 -34.43 -0.51
C VAL A 79 5.16 -35.03 0.27
N THR A 80 4.87 -35.87 1.26
CA THR A 80 5.87 -36.76 1.84
C THR A 80 6.27 -37.75 0.75
N PRO A 81 7.51 -37.73 0.22
CA PRO A 81 7.92 -38.71 -0.79
C PRO A 81 7.88 -40.09 -0.15
N ALA A 82 7.28 -41.07 -0.83
CA ALA A 82 7.39 -42.46 -0.43
C ALA A 82 8.88 -42.86 -0.38
N PRO A 83 9.32 -43.67 0.60
CA PRO A 83 10.71 -44.11 0.65
C PRO A 83 11.03 -44.92 -0.60
N TRP A 84 12.14 -44.57 -1.26
CA TRP A 84 12.65 -45.30 -2.41
C TRP A 84 12.98 -46.75 -2.01
N PRO A 85 12.69 -47.74 -2.88
CA PRO A 85 13.11 -49.13 -2.67
C PRO A 85 14.63 -49.30 -2.82
#